data_AF-A0A4U1ECR3-F1
#
_entry.id   AF-A0A4U1ECR3-F1
#
_cell.length_a   1.000
_cell.length_b   1.000
_cell.length_c   1.000
_cell.angle_alpha   90.00
_cell.angle_beta   90.00
_cell.angle_gamma   90.00
#
_symmetry.space_group_name_H-M   'P 1'
#
loop_
_entity.id
_entity.type
_entity.pdbx_description
1 polymer ?
#
loop_
_entity_poly.entity_id
_entity_poly.type
_entity_poly.pdbx_seq_one_letter_code
_entity_poly.pdbx_strand_id
1 'polypeptide(L)'
;ESFSPAIQLHLVHQAPCNVPPYLSKNESNLGDLLLGFLKYYATEFDWNSQMISVREAKAIPRPDGIEWRNKYICVEEPFDGTNTARAVHEKQKFDMIKDQFLK
;
A
#
# COMPACT_ATOMS: atom_id res chain seq x y z
N GLU A 1 18.44 -2.08 4.21
CA GLU A 1 17.50 -1.32 3.36
C GLU A 1 17.91 -1.50 1.91
N SER A 2 16.99 -1.88 1.03
CA SER A 2 17.31 -2.17 -0.39
C SER A 2 17.31 -0.93 -1.29
N PHE A 3 16.82 0.19 -0.78
CA PHE A 3 16.91 1.48 -1.45
C PHE A 3 17.88 2.38 -0.70
N SER A 4 18.86 2.91 -1.42
CA SER A 4 19.74 3.96 -0.91
C SER A 4 19.46 5.23 -1.70
N PRO A 5 19.05 6.34 -1.05
CA PRO A 5 18.86 7.63 -1.71
C PRO A 5 20.12 8.16 -2.40
N ALA A 6 21.30 7.59 -2.10
CA ALA A 6 22.58 7.94 -2.70
C ALA A 6 22.84 7.24 -4.05
N ILE A 7 21.96 6.33 -4.50
CA ILE A 7 22.09 5.71 -5.83
C ILE A 7 21.93 6.79 -6.90
N GLN A 8 22.90 6.87 -7.80
CA GLN A 8 22.81 7.79 -8.94
C GLN A 8 21.65 7.36 -9.83
N LEU A 9 20.81 8.31 -10.26
CA LEU A 9 19.55 8.03 -10.96
C LEU A 9 19.72 7.09 -12.17
N HIS A 10 20.80 7.24 -12.92
CA HIS A 10 21.09 6.41 -14.09
C HIS A 10 21.45 4.96 -13.76
N LEU A 11 21.70 4.63 -12.49
CA LEU A 11 22.04 3.29 -11.99
C LEU A 11 20.86 2.58 -11.31
N VAL A 12 19.72 3.26 -11.09
CA VAL A 12 18.57 2.67 -10.37
C VAL A 12 18.07 1.39 -11.03
N HIS A 13 18.12 1.31 -12.37
CA HIS A 13 17.72 0.11 -13.13
C HIS A 13 18.57 -1.13 -12.82
N GLN A 14 19.75 -0.97 -12.21
CA GLN A 14 20.63 -2.08 -11.82
C GLN A 14 20.25 -2.67 -10.45
N ALA A 15 19.44 -1.97 -9.65
CA ALA A 15 19.05 -2.44 -8.33
C ALA A 15 18.39 -3.84 -8.35
N PRO A 16 17.44 -4.15 -9.27
CA PRO A 16 16.84 -5.48 -9.33
C PRO A 16 17.84 -6.61 -9.63
N CYS A 17 18.95 -6.32 -10.30
CA CYS A 17 19.98 -7.33 -10.60
C CYS A 17 20.68 -7.87 -9.35
N ASN A 18 20.68 -7.10 -8.27
CA ASN A 18 21.34 -7.45 -7.01
C ASN A 18 20.37 -7.98 -5.94
N VAL A 19 19.06 -7.98 -6.21
CA VAL A 19 18.05 -8.47 -5.26
C VAL A 19 17.86 -9.98 -5.45
N PRO A 20 18.18 -10.82 -4.46
CA PRO A 20 17.97 -12.26 -4.57
C PRO A 20 16.47 -12.60 -4.56
N PRO A 21 16.07 -13.76 -5.11
CA PRO A 21 14.69 -14.22 -5.02
C PRO A 21 14.21 -14.38 -3.57
N TYR A 22 12.95 -14.05 -3.32
CA TYR A 22 12.31 -14.26 -2.02
C TYR A 22 11.59 -15.62 -1.97
N LEU A 23 12.00 -16.50 -1.06
CA LEU A 23 11.36 -17.79 -0.83
C LEU A 23 10.35 -17.68 0.33
N SER A 24 9.08 -17.55 -0.01
CA SER A 24 7.99 -17.49 0.97
C SER A 24 7.65 -18.88 1.52
N LYS A 25 7.19 -18.94 2.77
CA LYS A 25 6.57 -20.15 3.38
C LYS A 25 5.06 -20.21 3.15
N ASN A 26 4.46 -19.18 2.52
CA ASN A 26 3.04 -19.20 2.21
C ASN A 26 2.78 -20.19 1.05
N GLU A 27 1.88 -21.13 1.28
CA GLU A 27 1.52 -22.19 0.34
C GLU A 27 0.11 -21.97 -0.26
N SER A 28 -0.47 -20.78 -0.09
CA SER A 28 -1.80 -20.46 -0.61
C SER A 28 -1.78 -20.42 -2.13
N ASN A 29 -2.82 -21.00 -2.75
CA ASN A 29 -2.94 -20.94 -4.21
C ASN A 29 -3.40 -19.54 -4.67
N LEU A 30 -3.38 -19.29 -5.98
CA LEU A 30 -3.74 -17.98 -6.53
C LEU A 30 -5.19 -17.56 -6.21
N GLY A 31 -6.13 -18.51 -6.22
CA GLY A 31 -7.52 -18.26 -5.89
C GLY A 31 -7.70 -17.86 -4.43
N ASP A 32 -7.02 -18.54 -3.52
CA ASP A 32 -7.04 -18.23 -2.08
C ASP A 32 -6.47 -16.83 -1.82
N LEU A 33 -5.35 -16.49 -2.48
CA LEU A 33 -4.72 -15.17 -2.36
C LEU A 33 -5.62 -14.05 -2.89
N LEU A 34 -6.26 -14.26 -4.05
CA LEU A 34 -7.18 -13.28 -4.63
C LEU A 34 -8.42 -13.08 -3.75
N LEU A 35 -9.01 -14.18 -3.26
CA LEU A 35 -10.15 -14.12 -2.35
C LEU A 35 -9.76 -13.43 -1.03
N GLY A 36 -8.59 -13.77 -0.47
CA GLY A 36 -8.05 -13.14 0.73
C GLY A 36 -7.79 -11.65 0.54
N PHE A 37 -7.28 -11.23 -0.62
CA PHE A 37 -7.09 -9.83 -0.98
C PHE A 37 -8.42 -9.05 -0.99
N LEU A 38 -9.45 -9.60 -1.65
CA LEU A 38 -10.78 -8.98 -1.70
C LEU A 38 -11.38 -8.86 -0.30
N LYS A 39 -11.37 -9.97 0.45
CA LYS A 39 -11.88 -10.01 1.83
C LYS A 39 -11.18 -9.02 2.75
N TYR A 40 -9.85 -8.95 2.68
CA TYR A 40 -9.05 -8.08 3.53
C TYR A 40 -9.45 -6.61 3.37
N TYR A 41 -9.53 -6.12 2.14
CA TYR A 41 -9.89 -4.73 1.87
C TYR A 41 -11.39 -4.44 2.01
N ALA A 42 -12.24 -5.46 1.89
CA ALA A 42 -13.67 -5.34 2.13
C ALA A 42 -14.01 -5.22 3.63
N THR A 43 -13.33 -5.98 4.49
CA THR A 43 -13.80 -6.23 5.86
C THR A 43 -12.77 -6.08 6.97
N GLU A 44 -11.47 -6.21 6.70
CA GLU A 44 -10.44 -6.29 7.74
C GLU A 44 -9.59 -5.00 7.84
N PHE A 45 -9.29 -4.35 6.72
CA PHE A 45 -8.49 -3.12 6.72
C PHE A 45 -9.29 -1.90 7.20
N ASP A 46 -8.77 -1.18 8.21
CA ASP A 46 -9.41 0.02 8.73
C ASP A 46 -8.98 1.28 7.98
N TRP A 47 -9.77 1.64 6.97
CA TRP A 47 -9.63 2.87 6.19
C TRP A 47 -9.81 4.17 6.98
N ASN A 48 -10.06 4.19 8.29
CA ASN A 48 -10.16 5.43 9.05
C ASN A 48 -8.94 5.68 9.92
N SER A 49 -8.27 4.61 10.38
CA SER A 49 -7.17 4.70 11.34
C SER A 49 -5.82 4.23 10.79
N GLN A 50 -5.79 3.51 9.66
CA GLN A 50 -4.57 2.93 9.11
C GLN A 50 -4.14 3.55 7.78
N MET A 51 -2.83 3.44 7.52
CA MET A 51 -2.13 3.79 6.30
C MET A 51 -1.32 2.58 5.81
N ILE A 52 -1.35 2.33 4.51
CA ILE A 52 -0.60 1.23 3.89
C ILE A 52 0.83 1.71 3.63
N SER A 53 1.82 0.99 4.17
CA SER A 53 3.24 1.26 3.93
C SER A 53 3.94 0.02 3.40
N VAL A 54 4.33 0.06 2.12
CA VAL A 54 5.18 -0.99 1.53
C VAL A 54 6.64 -0.87 1.98
N ARG A 55 7.09 0.33 2.36
CA ARG A 55 8.43 0.59 2.91
C ARG A 55 8.63 -0.13 4.25
N GLU A 56 7.63 -0.07 5.13
CA GLU A 56 7.63 -0.75 6.43
C GLU A 56 7.08 -2.19 6.37
N ALA A 57 6.59 -2.61 5.19
CA ALA A 57 5.87 -3.86 4.97
C ALA A 57 4.71 -4.10 5.95
N LYS A 58 3.98 -3.02 6.32
CA LYS A 58 2.96 -3.00 7.37
C LYS A 58 1.83 -2.03 7.08
N ALA A 59 0.67 -2.30 7.68
CA ALA A 59 -0.33 -1.27 7.95
C ALA A 59 0.09 -0.53 9.24
N ILE A 60 0.29 0.78 9.13
CA ILE A 60 0.70 1.63 10.26
C ILE A 60 -0.40 2.62 10.62
N PRO A 61 -0.46 3.10 11.87
CA PRO A 61 -1.40 4.14 12.25
C PRO A 61 -1.24 5.38 11.36
N ARG A 62 -2.35 6.03 11.02
CA ARG A 62 -2.33 7.28 10.25
C ARG A 62 -1.53 8.35 11.00
N PRO A 63 -0.57 9.00 10.34
CA PRO A 63 0.13 10.13 10.94
C PRO A 63 -0.81 11.32 11.13
N ASP A 64 -0.59 12.13 12.17
CA ASP A 64 -1.38 13.35 12.44
C ASP A 64 -1.09 14.54 11.48
N GLY A 65 -0.41 14.29 10.37
CA GLY A 65 0.02 15.28 9.38
C GLY A 65 -1.11 15.80 8.48
N ILE A 66 -1.00 17.05 8.05
CA ILE A 66 -2.01 17.73 7.21
C ILE A 66 -2.28 16.96 5.91
N GLU A 67 -1.28 16.28 5.36
CA GLU A 67 -1.41 15.48 4.13
C GLU A 67 -2.39 14.31 4.28
N TRP A 68 -2.46 13.71 5.46
CA TRP A 68 -3.26 12.52 5.76
C TRP A 68 -4.63 12.87 6.34
N ARG A 69 -4.77 14.07 6.89
CA ARG A 69 -6.05 14.59 7.39
C ARG A 69 -7.07 14.65 6.26
N ASN A 70 -8.31 14.28 6.57
CA ASN A 70 -9.44 14.28 5.64
C ASN A 70 -9.24 13.41 4.38
N LYS A 71 -8.35 12.41 4.42
CA LYS A 71 -8.18 11.42 3.36
C LYS A 71 -8.96 10.15 3.67
N TYR A 72 -9.69 9.67 2.68
CA TYR A 72 -10.43 8.41 2.79
C TYR A 72 -9.49 7.21 2.70
N ILE A 73 -8.53 7.24 1.76
CA ILE A 73 -7.55 6.20 1.55
C ILE A 73 -6.14 6.78 1.75
N CYS A 74 -5.32 6.11 2.55
CA CYS A 74 -3.95 6.50 2.86
C CYS A 74 -2.99 5.39 2.43
N VAL A 75 -2.19 5.68 1.40
CA VAL A 75 -1.13 4.78 0.90
C VAL A 75 0.14 5.59 0.78
N GLU A 76 1.12 5.29 1.62
CA GLU A 76 2.43 5.95 1.66
C GLU A 76 3.24 5.58 0.41
N GLU A 77 3.72 6.60 -0.29
CA GLU A 77 4.75 6.45 -1.31
C GLU A 77 6.10 6.16 -0.62
N PRO A 78 6.79 5.05 -0.97
CA PRO A 78 7.95 4.58 -0.24
C PRO A 78 9.21 5.47 -0.25
N PHE A 79 9.29 6.50 -1.09
CA PHE A 79 10.48 7.35 -1.23
C PHE A 79 10.24 8.79 -0.76
N ASP A 80 9.09 9.38 -1.06
CA ASP A 80 8.78 10.77 -0.72
C ASP A 80 7.72 10.94 0.39
N GLY A 81 7.09 9.84 0.80
CA GLY A 81 6.12 9.84 1.89
C GLY A 81 4.80 10.53 1.56
N THR A 82 4.47 10.71 0.27
CA THR A 82 3.19 11.30 -0.12
C THR A 82 2.05 10.29 -0.20
N ASN A 83 0.80 10.76 -0.22
CA ASN A 83 -0.35 9.87 -0.40
C ASN A 83 -0.60 9.56 -1.89
N THR A 84 -0.32 8.34 -2.33
CA THR A 84 -0.56 7.90 -3.72
C THR A 84 -2.06 7.85 -4.07
N ALA A 85 -2.94 7.63 -3.08
CA ALA A 85 -4.39 7.57 -3.25
C ALA A 85 -5.09 8.94 -3.08
N ARG A 86 -4.32 10.05 -3.12
CA ARG A 86 -4.83 11.43 -2.91
C ARG A 86 -6.02 11.83 -3.77
N ALA A 87 -6.21 11.16 -4.91
CA ALA A 87 -7.31 11.42 -5.84
C ALA A 87 -8.68 10.96 -5.30
N VAL A 88 -8.72 10.04 -4.33
CA VAL A 88 -9.98 9.61 -3.69
C VAL A 88 -10.31 10.60 -2.57
N HIS A 89 -10.95 11.70 -2.95
CA HIS A 89 -11.29 12.82 -2.05
C HIS A 89 -12.80 13.09 -1.98
N GLU A 90 -13.62 12.32 -2.72
CA GLU A 90 -15.08 12.37 -2.69
C GLU A 90 -15.62 11.14 -1.97
N LYS A 91 -16.54 11.34 -1.02
CA LYS A 91 -17.17 10.25 -0.26
C LYS A 91 -17.83 9.21 -1.18
N GLN A 92 -18.53 9.66 -2.22
CA GLN A 92 -19.19 8.76 -3.17
C GLN A 92 -18.19 7.81 -3.86
N LYS A 93 -17.01 8.30 -4.23
CA LYS A 93 -15.97 7.49 -4.86
C LYS A 93 -15.36 6.49 -3.88
N PHE A 94 -15.17 6.92 -2.64
CA PHE A 94 -14.70 6.04 -1.57
C PHE A 94 -15.70 4.91 -1.27
N ASP A 95 -16.98 5.25 -1.10
CA ASP A 95 -18.04 4.27 -0.86
C ASP A 95 -18.14 3.29 -2.04
N MET A 96 -18.10 3.78 -3.28
CA MET A 96 -18.11 2.94 -4.48
C MET A 96 -16.96 1.93 -4.49
N ILE A 97 -15.75 2.33 -4.10
CA ILE A 97 -14.61 1.41 -3.99
C ILE A 97 -14.92 0.34 -2.93
N LYS A 98 -15.33 0.74 -1.73
CA LYS A 98 -15.65 -0.21 -0.64
C LYS A 98 -16.74 -1.21 -1.03
N ASP A 99 -17.80 -0.72 -1.66
CA ASP A 99 -18.94 -1.55 -2.09
C ASP A 99 -18.51 -2.55 -3.17
N GLN A 100 -17.61 -2.17 -4.09
CA GLN A 100 -17.08 -3.10 -5.10
C GLN A 100 -16.16 -4.17 -4.50
N PHE A 101 -15.44 -3.88 -3.42
CA PHE A 101 -14.65 -4.91 -2.73
C PHE A 101 -15.52 -5.91 -1.97
N LEU A 102 -16.70 -5.48 -1.49
CA LEU A 102 -17.61 -6.32 -0.72
C LEU A 102 -18.53 -7.20 -1.57
N LYS A 103 -18.79 -6.80 -2.82
CA LYS A 103 -19.69 -7.47 -3.76
C LYS A 103 -19.25 -8.88 -4.13
#